data_AF-A0AAV0FN91-F1
#
_entry.id   AF-A0AAV0FN91-F1
#
_cell.length_a   1.000
_cell.length_b   1.000
_cell.length_c   1.000
_cell.angle_alpha   90.00
_cell.angle_beta   90.00
_cell.angle_gamma   90.00
#
_symmetry.space_group_name_H-M   'P 1'
#
loop_
_entity.id
_entity.type
_entity.pdbx_description
1 polymer ?
#
loop_
_entity_poly.entity_id
_entity_poly.type
_entity_poly.pdbx_seq_one_letter_code
_entity_poly.pdbx_strand_id
1 'polypeptide(L)'
;MKWKSASGFLCDRGMPTRLKSKFYRTTIRSALLYGVECWAVKQCHIQKMSVTEMCMLRWMCGHTRKDRVRNETIKQRVGVAPIEDKIQESHLRWFGHVCRRPGDAPVRRVEMCGEETRKIGRGRPNIRELGELEVICFSLGWMRV
;
A
#
# COMPACT_ATOMS: atom_id res chain seq x y z
N MET A 1 12.72 -2.68 19.65
CA MET A 1 13.76 -1.75 19.12
C MET A 1 13.60 -0.38 19.77
N LYS A 2 14.67 0.23 20.29
CA LYS A 2 14.64 1.60 20.83
C LYS A 2 14.72 2.60 19.65
N TRP A 3 13.57 3.12 19.21
CA TRP A 3 13.47 4.05 18.05
C TRP A 3 14.38 5.27 18.15
N LYS A 4 14.53 5.84 19.36
CA LYS A 4 15.39 7.02 19.60
C LYS A 4 16.85 6.81 19.22
N SER A 5 17.36 5.59 19.36
CA SER A 5 18.73 5.24 18.96
C SER A 5 18.85 5.10 17.44
N ALA A 6 17.83 4.53 16.79
CA ALA A 6 17.80 4.38 15.34
C ALA A 6 17.62 5.72 14.61
N SER A 7 16.87 6.66 15.18
CA SER A 7 16.64 7.97 14.56
C SER A 7 17.91 8.80 14.41
N GLY A 8 18.81 8.79 15.40
CA GLY A 8 20.09 9.51 15.31
C GLY A 8 20.96 8.99 14.17
N PHE A 9 20.99 7.67 13.99
CA PHE A 9 21.69 7.01 12.91
C PHE A 9 21.09 7.31 11.53
N LEU A 10 19.76 7.30 11.40
CA LEU A 10 19.09 7.53 10.12
C LEU A 10 19.21 8.98 9.64
N CYS A 11 19.24 9.92 10.56
CA CYS A 11 19.35 11.36 10.27
C CYS A 11 20.80 11.79 9.99
N ASP A 12 21.79 10.94 10.21
CA ASP A 12 23.18 11.26 9.93
C ASP A 12 23.40 11.46 8.42
N ARG A 13 24.07 12.57 8.05
CA ARG A 13 24.43 12.89 6.66
C ARG A 13 25.54 11.99 6.13
N GLY A 14 26.40 11.45 6.99
CA GLY A 14 27.48 10.54 6.59
C GLY A 14 27.01 9.13 6.24
N MET A 15 25.76 8.79 6.58
CA MET A 15 25.24 7.44 6.36
C MET A 15 24.96 7.18 4.87
N PRO A 16 25.48 6.07 4.31
CA PRO A 16 25.29 5.75 2.90
C PRO A 16 23.80 5.52 2.59
N THR A 17 23.35 6.08 1.47
CA THR A 17 21.93 6.05 1.07
C THR A 17 21.38 4.64 0.90
N ARG A 18 22.24 3.67 0.53
CA ARG A 18 21.88 2.24 0.45
C ARG A 18 21.37 1.70 1.79
N LEU A 19 21.98 2.10 2.90
CA LEU A 19 21.59 1.63 4.22
C LEU A 19 20.29 2.28 4.68
N LYS A 20 20.10 3.58 4.38
CA LYS A 20 18.83 4.28 4.58
C LYS A 20 17.69 3.62 3.80
N SER A 21 17.95 3.24 2.54
CA SER A 21 16.99 2.52 1.70
C SER A 21 16.62 1.17 2.30
N LYS A 22 17.61 0.38 2.73
CA LYS A 22 17.36 -0.93 3.35
C LYS A 22 16.52 -0.79 4.62
N PHE A 23 16.87 0.15 5.50
CA PHE A 23 16.11 0.40 6.73
C PHE A 23 14.67 0.83 6.46
N TYR A 24 14.48 1.75 5.49
CA TYR A 24 13.16 2.18 5.08
C TYR A 24 12.33 0.98 4.61
N ARG A 25 12.87 0.14 3.72
CA ARG A 25 12.19 -1.05 3.19
C ARG A 25 11.81 -2.06 4.28
N THR A 26 12.68 -2.29 5.27
CA THR A 26 12.47 -3.33 6.29
C THR A 26 11.58 -2.90 7.43
N THR A 27 11.69 -1.66 7.87
CA THR A 27 11.10 -1.21 9.14
C THR A 27 9.99 -0.20 8.94
N ILE A 28 10.24 0.85 8.14
CA ILE A 28 9.28 1.94 7.97
C ILE A 28 8.16 1.50 7.04
N ARG A 29 8.51 0.90 5.90
CA ARG A 29 7.54 0.42 4.92
C ARG A 29 6.67 -0.71 5.47
N SER A 30 7.26 -1.66 6.20
CA SER A 30 6.50 -2.73 6.84
C SER A 30 5.50 -2.19 7.87
N ALA A 31 5.91 -1.18 8.66
CA ALA A 31 5.00 -0.51 9.58
C ALA A 31 3.90 0.29 8.86
N LEU A 32 4.22 0.98 7.76
CA LEU A 32 3.24 1.73 6.95
C LEU A 32 2.22 0.82 6.26
N LEU A 33 2.65 -0.35 5.79
CA LEU A 33 1.81 -1.31 5.08
C LEU A 33 1.04 -2.26 6.02
N TYR A 34 1.30 -2.18 7.33
CA TYR A 34 0.62 -3.03 8.29
C TYR A 34 -0.89 -2.78 8.26
N GLY A 35 -1.67 -3.82 7.99
CA GLY A 35 -3.13 -3.77 7.96
C GLY A 35 -3.76 -3.26 6.65
N VAL A 36 -2.95 -2.90 5.64
CA VAL A 36 -3.46 -2.48 4.32
C VAL A 36 -4.26 -3.58 3.61
N GLU A 37 -3.92 -4.85 3.88
CA GLU A 37 -4.59 -6.02 3.31
C GLU A 37 -6.02 -6.21 3.82
N CYS A 38 -6.35 -5.65 4.99
CA CYS A 38 -7.63 -5.91 5.65
C CYS A 38 -8.68 -4.82 5.39
N TRP A 39 -8.31 -3.69 4.80
CA TRP A 39 -9.19 -2.53 4.65
C TRP A 39 -9.48 -2.26 3.17
N ALA A 40 -10.71 -1.79 2.89
CA ALA A 40 -11.02 -1.19 1.60
C ALA A 40 -10.20 0.11 1.49
N VAL A 41 -9.07 0.02 0.78
CA VAL A 41 -8.27 1.19 0.43
C VAL A 41 -9.17 2.14 -0.36
N LYS A 42 -8.90 3.44 -0.22
CA LYS A 42 -9.51 4.50 -1.01
C LYS A 42 -8.38 5.31 -1.61
N GLN A 43 -8.60 5.96 -2.76
CA GLN A 43 -7.59 6.89 -3.31
C GLN A 43 -7.10 7.94 -2.29
N CYS A 44 -7.97 8.41 -1.40
CA CYS A 44 -7.60 9.34 -0.33
C CYS A 44 -6.66 8.71 0.72
N HIS A 45 -6.76 7.40 0.97
CA HIS A 45 -5.84 6.66 1.83
C HIS A 45 -4.47 6.50 1.16
N ILE A 46 -4.44 6.14 -0.13
CA ILE A 46 -3.19 6.04 -0.92
C ILE A 46 -2.46 7.38 -0.92
N GLN A 47 -3.18 8.48 -1.15
CA GLN A 47 -2.58 9.82 -1.14
C GLN A 47 -2.00 10.17 0.24
N LYS A 48 -2.72 9.88 1.33
CA LYS A 48 -2.22 10.08 2.69
C LYS A 48 -0.95 9.25 2.96
N MET A 49 -0.93 7.99 2.51
CA MET A 49 0.25 7.13 2.65
C MET A 49 1.44 7.64 1.85
N SER A 50 1.22 8.14 0.63
CA SER A 50 2.25 8.75 -0.22
C SER A 50 2.84 10.02 0.40
N VAL A 51 2.00 10.86 1.02
CA VAL A 51 2.45 12.04 1.77
C VAL A 51 3.29 11.62 2.98
N THR A 52 2.86 10.61 3.74
CA THR A 52 3.62 10.08 4.88
C THR A 52 4.95 9.47 4.44
N GLU A 53 4.98 8.69 3.36
CA GLU A 53 6.21 8.16 2.75
C GLU A 53 7.19 9.30 2.44
N MET A 54 6.72 10.33 1.74
CA MET A 54 7.57 11.47 1.38
C MET A 54 8.05 12.27 2.59
N CYS A 55 7.23 12.40 3.64
CA CYS A 55 7.63 13.04 4.89
C CYS A 55 8.80 12.28 5.54
N MET A 56 8.68 10.96 5.64
CA MET A 56 9.71 10.09 6.23
C MET A 56 10.99 10.09 5.40
N LEU A 57 10.89 9.99 4.08
CA LEU A 57 12.06 10.01 3.18
C LEU A 57 12.80 11.34 3.25
N ARG A 58 12.08 12.47 3.29
CA ARG A 58 12.67 13.80 3.48
C ARG A 58 13.41 13.89 4.80
N TRP A 59 12.76 13.48 5.88
CA TRP A 59 13.34 13.52 7.22
C TRP A 59 14.62 12.68 7.32
N MET A 60 14.61 11.44 6.81
CA MET A 60 15.80 10.58 6.77
C MET A 60 16.94 11.13 5.92
N CYS A 61 16.62 11.85 4.85
CA CYS A 61 17.63 12.47 3.99
C CYS A 61 18.07 13.85 4.50
N GLY A 62 17.49 14.36 5.59
CA GLY A 62 17.76 15.70 6.12
C GLY A 62 17.26 16.82 5.21
N HIS A 63 16.27 16.54 4.35
CA HIS A 63 15.70 17.52 3.45
C HIS A 63 14.52 18.25 4.07
N THR A 64 14.53 19.58 3.97
CA THR A 64 13.43 20.43 4.43
C THR A 64 12.65 20.99 3.24
N ARG A 65 11.48 21.60 3.50
CA ARG A 65 10.72 22.28 2.43
C ARG A 65 11.47 23.45 1.79
N LYS A 66 12.47 24.03 2.49
CA LYS A 66 13.29 25.13 2.00
C LYS A 66 14.23 24.71 0.86
N ASP A 67 14.62 23.44 0.82
CA ASP A 67 15.57 22.94 -0.17
C ASP A 67 14.96 22.85 -1.59
N ARG A 68 13.63 23.01 -1.72
CA ARG A 68 12.87 22.96 -2.98
C ARG A 68 13.21 21.74 -3.87
N VAL A 69 13.62 20.64 -3.25
CA VAL A 69 13.95 19.38 -3.95
C VAL A 69 12.66 18.67 -4.36
N ARG A 70 12.59 18.29 -5.64
CA ARG A 70 11.51 17.51 -6.22
C ARG A 70 11.37 16.14 -5.54
N ASN A 71 10.14 15.66 -5.40
CA ASN A 71 9.86 14.39 -4.70
C ASN A 71 10.49 13.21 -5.46
N GLU A 72 10.48 13.26 -6.78
CA GLU A 72 11.02 12.24 -7.69
C GLU A 72 12.52 12.08 -7.46
N THR A 73 13.26 13.18 -7.33
CA THR A 73 14.71 13.18 -7.05
C THR A 73 15.03 12.49 -5.72
N ILE A 74 14.22 12.71 -4.69
CA ILE A 74 14.40 12.06 -3.38
C ILE A 74 14.15 10.55 -3.50
N LYS A 75 13.07 10.15 -4.17
CA LYS A 75 12.75 8.73 -4.40
C LYS A 75 13.84 8.03 -5.20
N GLN A 76 14.36 8.67 -6.25
CA GLN A 76 15.44 8.14 -7.07
C GLN A 76 16.74 7.99 -6.26
N ARG A 77 17.09 8.99 -5.44
CA ARG A 77 18.29 8.96 -4.60
C ARG A 77 18.24 7.82 -3.59
N VAL A 78 17.10 7.60 -2.93
CA VAL A 78 16.92 6.48 -1.98
C VAL A 78 16.68 5.15 -2.70
N GLY A 79 16.27 5.18 -3.98
CA GLY A 79 15.98 3.99 -4.77
C GLY A 79 14.80 3.20 -4.21
N VAL A 80 13.71 3.89 -3.82
CA VAL A 80 12.51 3.27 -3.26
C VAL A 80 11.37 3.30 -4.27
N ALA A 81 10.74 2.14 -4.50
CA ALA A 81 9.49 2.06 -5.25
C ALA A 81 8.38 2.87 -4.54
N PRO A 82 7.44 3.46 -5.29
CA PRO A 82 6.25 4.10 -4.73
C PRO A 82 5.50 3.20 -3.73
N ILE A 83 4.89 3.81 -2.72
CA ILE A 83 4.07 3.08 -1.75
C ILE A 83 2.81 2.46 -2.39
N GLU A 84 2.25 3.10 -3.42
CA GLU A 84 1.05 2.65 -4.14
C GLU A 84 1.26 1.26 -4.77
N ASP A 85 2.35 1.08 -5.52
CA ASP A 85 2.73 -0.21 -6.10
C ASP A 85 2.85 -1.29 -5.03
N LYS A 86 3.32 -0.93 -3.83
CA LYS A 86 3.46 -1.86 -2.71
C LYS A 86 2.13 -2.21 -2.04
N ILE A 87 1.18 -1.28 -2.01
CA ILE A 87 -0.20 -1.55 -1.58
C ILE A 87 -0.82 -2.57 -2.54
N GLN A 88 -0.70 -2.33 -3.85
CA GLN A 88 -1.21 -3.24 -4.88
C GLN A 88 -0.56 -4.63 -4.80
N GLU A 89 0.76 -4.70 -4.65
CA GLU A 89 1.47 -5.97 -4.48
C GLU A 89 0.99 -6.75 -3.24
N SER A 90 0.77 -6.06 -2.11
CA SER A 90 0.22 -6.67 -0.90
C SER A 90 -1.19 -7.23 -1.12
N HIS A 91 -2.07 -6.48 -1.80
CA HIS A 91 -3.41 -6.95 -2.13
C HIS A 91 -3.40 -8.17 -3.06
N LEU A 92 -2.58 -8.15 -4.11
CA LEU A 92 -2.44 -9.29 -5.03
C LEU A 92 -1.85 -10.52 -4.33
N ARG A 93 -0.91 -10.31 -3.41
CA ARG A 93 -0.35 -11.41 -2.61
C ARG A 93 -1.40 -12.03 -1.69
N TRP A 94 -2.23 -11.21 -1.05
CA TRP A 94 -3.36 -11.66 -0.24
C TRP A 94 -4.39 -12.41 -1.09
N PHE A 95 -4.80 -11.85 -2.23
CA PHE A 95 -5.74 -12.48 -3.15
C PHE A 95 -5.22 -13.84 -3.64
N GLY A 96 -3.96 -13.91 -4.07
CA GLY A 96 -3.34 -15.18 -4.47
C GLY A 96 -3.28 -16.20 -3.32
N HIS A 97 -3.21 -15.76 -2.06
CA HIS A 97 -3.33 -16.66 -0.90
C HIS A 97 -4.74 -17.19 -0.74
N VAL A 98 -5.77 -16.35 -0.95
CA VAL A 98 -7.18 -16.77 -0.94
C VAL A 98 -7.47 -17.77 -2.06
N CYS A 99 -7.04 -17.50 -3.30
CA CYS A 99 -7.27 -18.40 -4.44
C CYS A 99 -6.61 -19.79 -4.26
N ARG A 100 -5.51 -19.87 -3.51
CA ARG A 100 -4.82 -21.14 -3.20
C ARG A 100 -5.51 -21.96 -2.10
N ARG A 101 -6.43 -21.39 -1.32
CA ARG A 101 -7.18 -22.14 -0.30
C ARG A 101 -8.21 -23.07 -0.95
N PRO A 102 -8.56 -24.22 -0.35
CA PRO A 102 -9.60 -25.10 -0.89
C PRO A 102 -10.97 -24.39 -0.89
N GLY A 103 -11.86 -24.79 -1.81
CA GLY A 103 -13.14 -24.12 -2.06
C GLY A 103 -14.14 -24.15 -0.91
N ASP A 104 -13.97 -25.08 0.02
CA ASP A 104 -14.72 -25.21 1.26
C ASP A 104 -14.32 -24.17 2.32
N ALA A 105 -13.13 -23.58 2.20
CA ALA A 105 -12.61 -22.58 3.12
C ALA A 105 -13.53 -21.35 3.16
N PRO A 106 -13.98 -20.90 4.34
CA PRO A 106 -14.94 -19.81 4.48
C PRO A 106 -14.55 -18.54 3.71
N VAL A 107 -13.26 -18.21 3.68
CA VAL A 107 -12.72 -17.03 2.99
C VAL A 107 -12.88 -17.13 1.47
N ARG A 108 -12.67 -18.31 0.87
CA ARG A 108 -12.85 -18.54 -0.57
C ARG A 108 -14.33 -18.62 -0.95
N ARG A 109 -15.18 -19.14 -0.06
CA ARG A 109 -16.63 -19.16 -0.27
C ARG A 109 -17.24 -17.77 -0.28
N VAL A 110 -16.83 -16.86 0.62
CA VAL A 110 -17.38 -15.50 0.66
C VAL A 110 -17.06 -14.73 -0.63
N GLU A 111 -15.88 -14.95 -1.19
CA GLU A 111 -15.48 -14.36 -2.48
C GLU A 111 -16.27 -14.95 -3.66
N MET A 112 -16.39 -16.28 -3.77
CA MET A 112 -17.18 -16.89 -4.86
C MET A 112 -18.70 -16.73 -4.69
N CYS A 113 -19.20 -16.46 -3.48
CA CYS A 113 -20.62 -16.19 -3.19
C CYS A 113 -21.07 -14.79 -3.67
N GLY A 114 -20.17 -13.97 -4.21
CA GLY A 114 -20.53 -12.77 -4.98
C GLY A 114 -21.02 -13.07 -6.41
N GLU A 115 -20.72 -14.27 -6.94
CA GLU A 115 -21.07 -14.67 -8.31
C GLU A 115 -22.53 -15.13 -8.45
N GLU A 116 -23.13 -15.66 -7.38
CA GLU A 116 -24.58 -15.89 -7.32
C GLU A 116 -25.29 -14.56 -7.10
N THR A 117 -25.58 -13.89 -8.22
CA THR A 117 -26.57 -12.81 -8.37
C THR A 117 -27.60 -12.73 -7.25
N ARG A 118 -27.26 -12.03 -6.16
CA ARG A 118 -28.28 -11.45 -5.29
C ARG A 118 -29.04 -10.49 -6.19
N LYS A 119 -30.32 -10.77 -6.42
CA LYS A 119 -31.26 -9.82 -7.02
C LYS A 119 -31.35 -8.62 -6.07
N ILE A 120 -30.43 -7.67 -6.22
CA ILE A 120 -30.44 -6.40 -5.50
C ILE A 120 -31.75 -5.72 -5.91
N GLY A 121 -32.69 -5.63 -4.97
CA GLY A 121 -33.95 -4.93 -5.18
C GLY A 121 -33.69 -3.51 -5.70
N ARG A 122 -34.56 -3.02 -6.59
CA ARG A 122 -34.41 -1.72 -7.27
C ARG A 122 -34.23 -0.58 -6.25
N GLY A 123 -32.98 -0.22 -6.01
CA GLY A 123 -32.52 0.91 -5.24
C GLY A 123 -31.09 1.23 -5.65
N ARG A 124 -30.72 2.52 -5.67
CA ARG A 124 -29.38 2.98 -6.07
C ARG A 124 -28.33 2.33 -5.16
N PRO A 125 -27.43 1.49 -5.69
CA PRO A 125 -26.36 0.92 -4.88
C PRO A 125 -25.50 2.07 -4.32
N ASN A 126 -25.24 2.04 -3.02
CA ASN A 126 -24.30 2.98 -2.42
C ASN A 126 -22.90 2.58 -2.88
N ILE A 127 -22.31 3.34 -3.80
CA ILE A 127 -20.95 3.14 -4.35
C ILE A 127 -19.87 3.18 -3.25
N ARG A 128 -20.24 3.42 -1.98
CA ARG A 128 -19.34 3.39 -0.83
C ARG A 128 -18.94 1.98 -0.36
N GLU A 129 -19.60 0.91 -0.84
CA GLU A 129 -19.45 -0.46 -0.29
C GLU A 129 -18.81 -1.50 -1.22
N LEU A 130 -18.64 -1.22 -2.52
CA LEU A 130 -17.86 -2.10 -3.39
C LEU A 130 -16.38 -1.85 -3.11
N GLY A 131 -15.69 -2.87 -2.60
CA GLY A 131 -14.26 -2.80 -2.33
C GLY A 131 -13.50 -2.42 -3.60
N GLU A 132 -12.47 -1.57 -3.49
CA GLU A 132 -11.68 -1.12 -4.64
C GLU A 132 -11.15 -2.29 -5.49
N LEU A 133 -10.96 -3.49 -4.94
CA LEU A 133 -10.59 -4.69 -5.70
C LEU A 133 -11.66 -5.15 -6.70
N GLU A 134 -12.94 -5.09 -6.36
CA GLU A 134 -14.02 -5.38 -7.33
C GLU A 134 -14.06 -4.31 -8.42
N VAL A 135 -13.89 -3.04 -8.05
CA VAL A 135 -13.87 -1.90 -9.00
C VAL A 135 -12.62 -1.95 -9.90
N ILE A 136 -11.47 -2.35 -9.37
CA ILE A 136 -10.21 -2.51 -10.11
C ILE A 136 -10.29 -3.73 -11.04
N CYS A 137 -10.83 -4.87 -10.59
CA CYS A 137 -11.09 -6.04 -11.45
C CYS A 137 -12.11 -5.74 -12.57
N PHE A 138 -13.17 -4.96 -12.29
CA PHE A 138 -14.16 -4.55 -13.29
C PHE A 138 -13.59 -3.53 -14.30
N SER A 139 -12.87 -2.52 -13.83
CA SER A 139 -12.35 -1.43 -14.68
C SER A 139 -11.18 -1.83 -15.56
N LEU A 140 -10.38 -2.82 -15.15
CA LEU A 140 -9.27 -3.32 -15.95
C LEU A 140 -9.69 -4.45 -16.92
N GLY A 141 -10.96 -4.89 -16.93
CA GLY A 141 -11.47 -5.90 -17.86
C GLY A 141 -11.01 -7.35 -17.60
N TRP A 142 -10.61 -7.69 -16.36
CA TRP A 142 -10.08 -9.01 -16.00
C TRP A 142 -11.17 -10.04 -15.66
N MET A 143 -12.43 -9.61 -15.56
CA MET A 143 -13.62 -10.46 -15.54
C MET A 143 -14.15 -10.68 -16.97
N ARG A 144 -13.52 -11.59 -17.70
CA ARG A 144 -14.17 -12.24 -18.85
C ARG A 144 -13.75 -13.71 -18.90
N VAL A 145 -14.55 -14.56 -18.25
CA VAL A 145 -14.82 -15.94 -18.66
C VAL A 145 -16.33 -16.12 -18.59
#